data_AF-A0A661ZK56-F1
#
_entry.id   AF-A0A661ZK56-F1
#
_cell.length_a   1.000
_cell.length_b   1.000
_cell.length_c   1.000
_cell.angle_alpha   90.00
_cell.angle_beta   90.00
_cell.angle_gamma   90.00
#
_symmetry.space_group_name_H-M   'P 1'
#
loop_
_entity.id
_entity.type
_entity.pdbx_description
1 polymer ?
#
loop_
_entity_poly.entity_id
_entity_poly.type
_entity_poly.pdbx_seq_one_letter_code
_entity_poly.pdbx_strand_id
1 'polypeptide(L)'
;MKTLSTTLIVLFCTILLNAQPPQAFKYQAVVRDNAGEILQNEDVGIRISIHVVQPEGTIVYQETFFQTTNQFGLVNLQIGNGTPTIGTFSAIDWGSNSKFLETEIDPTGGSAFVSMGTSELLSV
;
A
#
# COMPACT_ATOMS: atom_id res chain seq x y z
N MET A 1 41.19 -14.45 24.15
CA MET A 1 41.36 -13.71 22.86
C MET A 1 40.38 -14.18 21.81
N LYS A 2 40.26 -15.49 21.53
CA LYS A 2 39.29 -16.03 20.55
C LYS A 2 37.83 -15.62 20.82
N THR A 3 37.40 -15.62 22.08
CA THR A 3 36.04 -15.21 22.51
C THR A 3 35.78 -13.72 22.36
N LEU A 4 36.81 -12.87 22.55
CA LEU A 4 36.69 -11.41 22.38
C LEU A 4 36.54 -11.03 20.90
N SER A 5 37.28 -11.72 20.02
CA SER A 5 37.17 -11.53 18.57
C SER A 5 35.79 -11.95 18.05
N THR A 6 35.21 -13.05 18.55
CA THR A 6 33.84 -13.45 18.15
C THR A 6 32.78 -12.47 18.62
N THR A 7 32.87 -11.94 19.85
CA THR A 7 31.91 -10.93 20.33
C THR A 7 31.96 -9.65 19.50
N LEU A 8 33.15 -9.20 19.10
CA LEU A 8 33.31 -7.99 18.29
C LEU A 8 32.75 -8.17 16.87
N ILE A 9 32.92 -9.36 16.27
CA ILE A 9 32.34 -9.70 14.97
C ILE A 9 30.81 -9.70 15.04
N VAL A 10 30.23 -10.29 16.09
CA VAL A 10 28.76 -10.31 16.27
C VAL A 10 28.22 -8.90 16.45
N LEU A 11 28.89 -8.05 17.25
CA LEU A 11 28.49 -6.66 17.45
C LEU A 11 28.59 -5.84 16.15
N PHE A 12 29.61 -6.09 15.32
CA PHE A 12 29.76 -5.44 14.02
C PHE A 12 28.68 -5.88 13.01
N CYS A 13 28.27 -7.15 13.04
CA CYS A 13 27.17 -7.64 12.20
C CYS A 13 25.82 -7.00 12.55
N THR A 14 25.55 -6.70 13.82
CA THR A 14 24.27 -6.09 14.23
C THR A 14 24.08 -4.66 13.73
N ILE A 15 25.17 -3.94 13.44
CA ILE A 15 25.13 -2.56 12.91
C ILE A 15 24.80 -2.54 11.41
N LEU A 16 24.92 -3.67 10.72
CA LEU A 16 24.63 -3.81 9.29
C LEU A 16 23.21 -4.30 9.01
N LEU A 17 22.43 -4.60 10.05
CA LEU A 17 21.04 -5.02 9.93
C LEU A 17 20.16 -3.82 9.64
N ASN A 18 19.90 -3.56 8.36
CA ASN A 18 18.80 -2.70 7.95
C ASN A 18 17.52 -3.54 8.08
N ALA A 19 16.57 -3.12 8.91
CA ALA A 19 15.21 -3.66 8.85
C ALA A 19 14.65 -3.31 7.46
N GLN A 20 14.54 -4.30 6.57
CA GLN A 20 14.02 -4.03 5.24
C GLN A 20 12.53 -3.74 5.37
N PRO A 21 12.05 -2.54 4.96
CA PRO A 21 10.62 -2.27 4.96
C PRO A 21 9.93 -3.24 4.00
N PRO A 22 8.63 -3.52 4.20
CA PRO A 22 7.85 -4.29 3.24
C PRO A 22 8.06 -3.72 1.84
N GLN A 23 8.28 -4.59 0.84
CA GLN A 23 8.38 -4.14 -0.55
C GLN A 23 7.00 -4.00 -1.21
N ALA A 24 6.02 -4.76 -0.72
CA ALA A 24 4.62 -4.64 -1.07
C ALA A 24 3.77 -5.43 -0.06
N PHE A 25 2.46 -5.21 -0.04
CA PHE A 25 1.50 -6.08 0.64
C PHE A 25 0.26 -6.36 -0.19
N LYS A 26 -0.44 -7.45 0.13
CA LYS A 26 -1.65 -7.87 -0.59
C LYS A 26 -2.86 -7.07 -0.12
N TYR A 27 -3.68 -6.66 -1.07
CA TYR A 27 -4.96 -6.03 -0.80
C TYR A 27 -6.00 -6.59 -1.77
N GLN A 28 -7.18 -6.93 -1.25
CA GLN A 28 -8.27 -7.46 -2.05
C GLN A 28 -9.51 -6.60 -1.80
N ALA A 29 -10.19 -6.25 -2.89
CA ALA A 29 -11.43 -5.48 -2.83
C ALA A 29 -12.48 -6.08 -3.76
N VAL A 30 -13.74 -5.85 -3.42
CA VAL A 30 -14.88 -6.12 -4.29
C VAL A 30 -15.44 -4.79 -4.74
N VAL A 31 -15.50 -4.61 -6.06
CA VAL A 31 -15.99 -3.40 -6.68
C VAL A 31 -17.48 -3.55 -6.97
N ARG A 32 -18.23 -2.52 -6.60
CA ARG A 32 -19.67 -2.40 -6.82
C ARG A 32 -20.02 -1.07 -7.46
N ASP A 33 -21.13 -1.04 -8.18
CA ASP A 33 -21.71 0.20 -8.70
C ASP A 33 -22.53 0.95 -7.63
N ASN A 34 -23.15 2.07 -8.02
CA ASN A 34 -23.97 2.89 -7.14
C ASN A 34 -25.29 2.22 -6.72
N ALA A 35 -25.74 1.19 -7.44
CA ALA A 35 -26.89 0.36 -7.04
C ALA A 35 -26.48 -0.75 -6.06
N GLY A 36 -25.17 -0.94 -5.82
CA GLY A 36 -24.61 -1.99 -4.98
C GLY A 36 -24.39 -3.31 -5.74
N GLU A 37 -24.61 -3.34 -7.05
CA GLU A 37 -24.37 -4.50 -7.89
C GLU A 37 -22.87 -4.66 -8.16
N ILE A 38 -22.39 -5.90 -8.28
CA ILE A 38 -20.98 -6.15 -8.56
C ILE A 38 -20.63 -5.70 -9.98
N LEU A 39 -19.50 -5.02 -10.14
CA LEU A 39 -18.95 -4.76 -11.47
C LEU A 39 -18.14 -5.97 -11.90
N GLN A 40 -18.76 -6.89 -12.64
CA GLN A 40 -18.15 -8.16 -13.06
C GLN A 40 -17.41 -8.03 -14.39
N ASN A 41 -16.15 -8.50 -14.45
CA ASN A 41 -15.34 -8.51 -15.67
C ASN A 41 -15.20 -7.12 -16.32
N GLU A 42 -15.19 -6.07 -15.51
CA GLU A 42 -15.09 -4.68 -15.95
C GLU A 42 -13.70 -4.12 -15.63
N ASP A 43 -13.22 -3.25 -16.50
CA ASP A 43 -11.97 -2.52 -16.28
C ASP A 43 -12.21 -1.38 -15.28
N VAL A 44 -11.36 -1.32 -14.25
CA VAL A 44 -11.45 -0.33 -13.17
C VAL A 44 -10.08 0.30 -12.92
N GLY A 45 -10.10 1.61 -12.69
CA GLY A 45 -8.95 2.36 -12.19
C GLY A 45 -9.00 2.39 -10.67
N ILE A 46 -7.90 2.09 -10.00
CA ILE A 46 -7.81 2.16 -8.53
C ILE A 46 -6.62 3.03 -8.16
N ARG A 47 -6.82 3.95 -7.23
CA ARG A 47 -5.76 4.74 -6.63
C ARG A 47 -5.68 4.44 -5.15
N ILE A 48 -4.46 4.23 -4.69
CA ILE A 48 -4.15 3.97 -3.30
C ILE A 48 -3.28 5.10 -2.80
N SER A 49 -3.69 5.75 -1.71
CA SER A 49 -2.93 6.79 -1.04
C SER A 49 -2.62 6.37 0.40
N ILE A 50 -1.41 6.67 0.87
CA ILE A 50 -1.01 6.47 2.26
C ILE A 50 -0.84 7.85 2.90
N HIS A 51 -1.69 8.14 3.88
CA HIS A 51 -1.63 9.33 4.71
C HIS A 51 -0.90 9.04 6.02
N VAL A 52 -0.31 10.08 6.61
CA VAL A 52 0.31 10.02 7.94
C VAL A 52 -0.45 10.86 8.97
N VAL A 53 -0.31 10.50 10.24
CA VAL A 53 -0.85 11.20 11.43
C VAL A 53 -2.38 11.09 11.59
N GLN A 54 -3.15 11.27 10.52
CA GLN A 54 -4.62 11.18 10.53
C GLN A 54 -5.17 10.73 9.15
N PRO A 55 -6.43 10.25 9.05
CA PRO A 55 -7.01 9.71 7.81
C PRO A 55 -6.90 10.64 6.59
N GLU A 56 -7.11 11.94 6.75
CA GLU A 56 -6.96 12.93 5.67
C GLU A 56 -5.68 13.76 5.86
N GLY A 57 -4.64 13.12 6.40
CA GLY A 57 -3.33 13.73 6.63
C GLY A 57 -2.53 13.92 5.34
N THR A 58 -1.25 14.29 5.49
CA THR A 58 -0.35 14.42 4.34
C THR A 58 -0.15 13.06 3.66
N ILE A 59 -0.31 13.03 2.33
CA ILE A 59 -0.01 11.85 1.52
C ILE A 59 1.52 11.72 1.41
N VAL A 60 2.06 10.61 1.88
CA VAL A 60 3.49 10.28 1.77
C VAL A 60 3.79 9.32 0.61
N TYR A 61 2.77 8.60 0.15
CA TYR A 61 2.86 7.70 -0.99
C TYR A 61 1.51 7.61 -1.70
N GLN A 62 1.53 7.57 -3.03
CA GLN A 62 0.35 7.33 -3.85
C GLN A 62 0.73 6.50 -5.07
N GLU A 63 -0.12 5.56 -5.45
CA GLU A 63 0.03 4.77 -6.67
C GLU A 63 -1.31 4.46 -7.33
N THR A 64 -1.25 4.12 -8.60
CA THR A 64 -2.41 3.72 -9.40
C THR A 64 -2.28 2.30 -9.93
N PHE A 65 -3.43 1.64 -10.05
CA PHE A 65 -3.62 0.33 -10.67
C PHE A 65 -4.73 0.41 -11.71
N PHE A 66 -4.56 -0.32 -12.81
CA PHE A 66 -5.60 -0.58 -13.80
C PHE A 66 -5.81 -2.08 -13.84
N GLN A 67 -6.98 -2.56 -13.42
CA GLN A 67 -7.28 -3.97 -13.26
C GLN A 67 -8.65 -4.29 -13.86
N THR A 68 -8.83 -5.52 -14.31
CA THR A 68 -10.15 -6.06 -14.65
C THR A 68 -10.66 -6.85 -13.45
N THR A 69 -11.88 -6.55 -12.99
CA THR A 69 -12.53 -7.33 -11.93
C THR A 69 -12.81 -8.77 -12.41
N ASN A 70 -12.98 -9.72 -11.50
CA ASN A 70 -13.42 -11.07 -11.88
C ASN A 70 -14.96 -11.22 -11.85
N GLN A 71 -15.46 -12.45 -12.02
CA GLN A 71 -16.89 -12.77 -11.97
C GLN A 71 -17.62 -12.42 -10.67
N PHE A 72 -16.88 -12.10 -9.61
CA PHE A 72 -17.40 -11.69 -8.30
C PHE A 72 -17.17 -10.20 -8.02
N GLY A 73 -16.74 -9.42 -9.02
CA GLY A 73 -16.35 -8.02 -8.87
C GLY A 73 -15.02 -7.82 -8.13
N LEU A 74 -14.22 -8.88 -7.98
CA LEU A 74 -13.05 -8.86 -7.10
C LEU A 74 -11.77 -8.48 -7.85
N VAL A 75 -10.94 -7.67 -7.21
CA VAL A 75 -9.59 -7.29 -7.64
C VAL A 75 -8.55 -7.71 -6.60
N ASN A 76 -7.36 -8.09 -7.06
CA ASN A 76 -6.24 -8.43 -6.19
C ASN A 76 -5.06 -7.51 -6.50
N LEU A 77 -4.70 -6.67 -5.53
CA LEU A 77 -3.63 -5.70 -5.65
C LEU A 77 -2.41 -6.12 -4.86
N GLN A 78 -1.26 -5.62 -5.30
CA GLN A 78 0.00 -5.65 -4.57
C GLN A 78 0.39 -4.20 -4.34
N ILE A 79 -0.05 -3.64 -3.22
CA ILE A 79 0.24 -2.24 -2.86
C ILE A 79 1.74 -2.11 -2.67
N GLY A 80 2.36 -1.16 -3.37
CA GLY A 80 3.82 -1.00 -3.53
C GLY A 80 4.36 -1.43 -4.90
N ASN A 81 3.57 -2.18 -5.68
CA ASN A 81 3.94 -2.65 -7.02
C ASN A 81 3.09 -2.02 -8.14
N GLY A 82 2.30 -0.97 -7.83
CA GLY A 82 1.55 -0.21 -8.81
C GLY A 82 2.42 0.76 -9.59
N THR A 83 1.79 1.76 -10.22
CA THR A 83 2.50 2.91 -10.81
C THR A 83 2.48 4.06 -9.81
N PRO A 84 3.63 4.41 -9.18
CA PRO A 84 3.67 5.51 -8.22
C PRO A 84 3.38 6.85 -8.88
N THR A 85 2.51 7.65 -8.26
CA THR A 85 2.22 9.04 -8.65
C THR A 85 2.77 10.04 -7.63
N ILE A 86 2.97 9.63 -6.38
CA ILE A 86 3.61 10.41 -5.32
C ILE A 86 4.57 9.52 -4.52
N GLY A 87 5.80 9.98 -4.32
CA GLY A 87 6.80 9.31 -3.50
C GLY A 87 7.23 7.95 -4.07
N THR A 88 7.90 7.15 -3.23
CA THR A 88 8.23 5.75 -3.51
C THR A 88 7.87 4.89 -2.31
N PHE A 89 7.39 3.67 -2.54
CA PHE A 89 6.94 2.79 -1.46
C PHE A 89 8.06 2.48 -0.45
N SER A 90 9.28 2.31 -0.96
CA SER A 90 10.48 2.06 -0.14
C SER A 90 10.93 3.26 0.70
N ALA A 91 10.46 4.48 0.40
CA ALA A 91 10.80 5.68 1.16
C ALA A 91 9.81 5.98 2.29
N ILE A 92 8.74 5.19 2.43
CA ILE A 92 7.78 5.33 3.52
C ILE A 92 8.48 4.97 4.84
N ASP A 93 8.46 5.88 5.80
CA ASP A 93 8.90 5.60 7.17
C ASP A 93 7.81 4.84 7.93
N TRP A 94 7.83 3.52 7.82
CA TRP A 94 6.90 2.63 8.50
C TRP A 94 7.04 2.64 10.03
N GLY A 95 8.17 3.13 10.57
CA GLY A 95 8.42 3.20 12.01
C GLY A 95 7.83 4.42 12.72
N SER A 96 7.44 5.48 11.98
CA SER A 96 6.98 6.74 12.59
C SER A 96 5.55 7.13 12.20
N ASN A 97 4.78 7.67 13.14
CA ASN A 97 3.36 8.08 12.96
C ASN A 97 2.41 6.92 12.59
N SER A 98 1.10 7.12 12.80
CA SER A 98 0.07 6.24 12.24
C SER A 98 -0.03 6.40 10.73
N LYS A 99 -0.35 5.31 10.03
CA LYS A 99 -0.51 5.27 8.56
C LYS A 99 -1.96 4.96 8.24
N PHE A 100 -2.50 5.64 7.26
CA PHE A 100 -3.87 5.48 6.83
C PHE A 100 -3.92 5.19 5.34
N LEU A 101 -4.60 4.12 4.96
CA LEU A 101 -4.80 3.71 3.59
C LEU A 101 -6.12 4.29 3.08
N GLU A 102 -6.03 5.24 2.16
CA GLU A 102 -7.18 5.69 1.37
C GLU A 102 -7.26 4.86 0.09
N THR A 103 -8.46 4.33 -0.19
CA THR A 103 -8.76 3.63 -1.43
C THR A 103 -9.70 4.48 -2.27
N GLU A 104 -9.35 4.71 -3.52
CA GLU A 104 -10.15 5.49 -4.46
C GLU A 104 -10.33 4.71 -5.76
N ILE A 105 -11.44 4.93 -6.45
CA ILE A 105 -11.81 4.15 -7.64
C ILE A 105 -12.37 5.01 -8.76
N ASP A 106 -12.00 4.67 -9.99
CA ASP A 106 -12.72 5.04 -11.20
C ASP A 106 -13.38 3.77 -11.77
N PRO A 107 -14.70 3.62 -11.67
CA PRO A 107 -15.40 2.41 -12.12
C PRO A 107 -15.42 2.26 -13.65
N THR A 108 -14.95 3.26 -14.40
CA THR A 108 -14.87 3.23 -15.88
C THR A 108 -13.47 2.91 -16.41
N GLY A 109 -12.52 2.58 -15.53
CA GLY A 109 -11.15 2.27 -15.93
C GLY A 109 -10.28 3.51 -16.20
N GLY A 110 -10.78 4.71 -15.90
CA GLY A 110 -10.12 5.98 -16.15
C GLY A 110 -9.27 6.50 -14.98
N SER A 111 -9.24 7.83 -14.83
CA SER A 111 -8.51 8.55 -13.78
C SER A 111 -9.38 9.53 -12.97
N ALA A 112 -10.69 9.45 -13.13
CA ALA A 112 -11.67 10.22 -12.37
C ALA A 112 -11.99 9.48 -11.05
N PHE A 113 -10.99 9.43 -10.17
CA PHE A 113 -11.08 8.67 -8.92
C PHE A 113 -12.05 9.31 -7.90
N VAL A 114 -12.86 8.46 -7.27
CA VAL A 114 -13.74 8.78 -6.15
C VAL A 114 -13.27 8.03 -4.91
N SER A 115 -13.15 8.72 -3.77
CA SER A 115 -12.71 8.11 -2.50
C SER A 115 -13.76 7.15 -1.95
N MET A 116 -13.33 5.92 -1.67
CA MET A 116 -14.11 4.83 -1.06
C MET A 116 -13.87 4.73 0.46
N GLY A 117 -13.11 5.67 1.00
CA GLY A 117 -12.83 5.80 2.42
C GLY A 117 -11.39 5.47 2.78
N THR A 118 -11.08 5.80 4.04
CA THR A 118 -9.74 5.72 4.60
C THR A 118 -9.74 4.88 5.86
N SER A 119 -8.78 3.97 5.99
CA SER A 119 -8.65 3.06 7.13
C SER A 119 -7.24 3.07 7.70
N GLU A 120 -7.10 2.96 9.02
CA GLU A 120 -5.78 2.89 9.66
C GLU A 120 -5.11 1.53 9.41
N LEU A 121 -3.81 1.55 9.08
CA LEU A 121 -2.97 0.36 9.02
C LEU A 121 -2.45 0.08 10.45
N LEU A 122 -3.13 -0.84 11.15
CA LEU A 122 -2.89 -1.13 12.58
C LEU A 122 -1.57 -1.86 12.87
N SER A 123 -0.98 -2.50 11.86
CA SER A 123 0.34 -3.11 11.96
C SER A 123 1.10 -2.77 10.69
N VAL A 124 2.20 -2.05 10.86
CA VAL A 124 3.11 -1.64 9.78
C VAL A 124 4.56 -1.83 10.19
#